data_AF-A0A8J5K0C8-F1
#
_entry.id   AF-A0A8J5K0C8-F1
#
_cell.length_a   1.000
_cell.length_b   1.000
_cell.length_c   1.000
_cell.angle_alpha   90.00
_cell.angle_beta   90.00
_cell.angle_gamma   90.00
#
_symmetry.space_group_name_H-M   'P 1'
#
loop_
_entity.id
_entity.type
_entity.pdbx_description
1 polymer ?
#
loop_
_entity_poly.entity_id
_entity_poly.type
_entity_poly.pdbx_seq_one_letter_code
_entity_poly.pdbx_strand_id
1 'polypeptide(L)'
;MVVIAGNHEVLLDQEACLFVKAADPLQVLTNATYLNEDSVTLYGIKIYGAPWTPEYHKMAFNIQRGKELRKKWSKIPKDTDILMTHGPPLGHGDLTWRKERVGCVDLLSATKNKVKPAYHVFGHIHEG
;
A
#
# COMPACT_ATOMS: atom_id res chain seq x y z
N MET A 1 -10.12 -12.12 7.41
CA MET A 1 -9.89 -10.68 7.18
C MET A 1 -8.83 -10.51 6.09
N VAL A 2 -8.88 -9.49 5.23
CA VAL A 2 -7.79 -9.20 4.27
C VAL A 2 -7.02 -8.00 4.80
N VAL A 3 -5.68 -8.09 4.84
CA VAL A 3 -4.82 -7.07 5.43
C VAL A 3 -3.60 -6.80 4.55
N ILE A 4 -3.07 -5.58 4.66
CA ILE A 4 -1.78 -5.17 4.11
C ILE A 4 -0.95 -4.57 5.24
N ALA A 5 0.36 -4.53 5.06
CA ALA A 5 1.26 -3.81 5.96
C ALA A 5 1.20 -2.31 5.68
N GLY A 6 1.64 -1.53 6.65
CA GLY A 6 1.97 -0.12 6.53
C GLY A 6 3.41 0.16 6.92
N ASN A 7 3.70 1.43 7.18
CA ASN A 7 5.06 1.90 7.44
C ASN A 7 5.62 1.52 8.83
N HIS A 8 4.82 0.88 9.68
CA HIS A 8 5.23 0.45 11.03
C HIS A 8 5.60 -1.04 11.11
N GLU A 9 5.26 -1.83 10.08
CA GLU A 9 5.48 -3.28 10.05
C GLU A 9 6.89 -3.62 9.54
N VAL A 10 7.92 -3.17 10.25
CA VAL A 10 9.34 -3.37 9.91
C VAL A 10 9.68 -4.83 9.62
N LEU A 11 9.10 -5.78 10.38
CA LEU A 11 9.36 -7.22 10.20
C LEU A 11 8.80 -7.80 8.90
N LEU A 12 7.85 -7.11 8.25
CA LEU A 12 7.24 -7.55 7.00
C LEU A 12 7.92 -6.93 5.77
N ASP A 13 8.76 -5.91 5.97
CA ASP A 13 9.56 -5.30 4.92
C ASP A 13 10.93 -5.98 4.85
N GLN A 14 11.21 -6.64 3.73
CA GLN A 14 12.44 -7.40 3.50
C GLN A 14 13.71 -6.55 3.60
N GLU A 15 13.66 -5.26 3.23
CA GLU A 15 14.83 -4.38 3.31
C GLU A 15 14.99 -3.82 4.73
N ALA A 16 13.89 -3.43 5.37
CA ALA A 16 13.94 -2.87 6.72
C ALA A 16 14.24 -3.94 7.80
N CYS A 17 13.87 -5.20 7.58
CA CYS A 17 14.03 -6.28 8.55
C CYS A 17 15.44 -6.92 8.55
N LEU A 18 16.34 -6.55 7.63
CA LEU A 18 17.67 -7.18 7.48
C LEU A 18 18.50 -7.21 8.79
N PHE A 19 18.23 -6.28 9.71
CA PHE A 19 18.95 -6.17 10.98
C PHE A 19 18.16 -6.72 12.18
N VAL A 20 16.98 -7.30 11.96
CA VAL A 20 16.11 -7.82 13.02
C VAL A 20 16.01 -9.34 12.90
N LYS A 21 16.59 -10.05 13.88
CA LYS A 21 16.36 -11.50 14.03
C LYS A 21 15.03 -11.70 14.77
N ALA A 22 13.99 -12.05 14.05
CA ALA A 22 12.69 -12.41 14.61
C ALA A 22 12.17 -13.70 13.97
N ALA A 23 11.25 -14.38 14.65
CA ALA A 23 10.42 -15.40 14.03
C ALA A 23 9.57 -14.76 12.92
N ASP A 24 9.15 -15.57 11.94
CA ASP A 24 8.30 -15.11 10.84
C ASP A 24 7.00 -14.49 11.39
N PRO A 25 6.78 -13.16 11.25
CA PRO A 25 5.62 -12.48 11.80
C PRO A 25 4.31 -12.94 11.16
N LEU A 26 4.34 -13.61 10.00
CA LEU A 26 3.13 -14.15 9.39
C LEU A 26 2.59 -15.38 10.13
N GLN A 27 3.40 -16.06 10.94
CA GLN A 27 2.93 -17.23 11.71
C GLN A 27 1.89 -16.90 12.77
N VAL A 28 1.86 -15.65 13.26
CA VAL A 28 0.86 -15.20 14.23
C VAL A 28 -0.42 -14.68 13.56
N LEU A 29 -0.41 -14.45 12.24
CA LEU A 29 -1.57 -14.01 11.46
C LEU A 29 -2.43 -15.20 11.02
N THR A 30 -3.16 -15.80 11.97
CA THR A 30 -3.93 -17.03 11.75
C THR A 30 -5.31 -16.83 11.12
N ASN A 31 -5.89 -15.63 11.23
CA ASN A 31 -7.26 -15.32 10.78
C ASN A 31 -7.32 -14.22 9.72
N ALA A 32 -6.20 -13.97 9.04
CA ALA A 32 -6.09 -12.96 8.01
C ALA A 32 -5.31 -13.45 6.78
N THR A 33 -5.74 -12.99 5.61
CA THR A 33 -4.99 -13.08 4.36
C THR A 33 -4.16 -11.81 4.24
N TYR A 34 -2.85 -11.94 4.39
CA TYR A 34 -1.90 -10.85 4.17
C TYR A 34 -1.57 -10.72 2.69
N LEU A 35 -1.64 -9.50 2.16
CA LEU A 35 -1.24 -9.18 0.77
C LEU A 35 -0.04 -8.24 0.76
N ASN A 36 0.97 -8.57 -0.04
CA ASN A 36 2.11 -7.70 -0.32
C ASN A 36 2.50 -7.80 -1.80
N GLU A 37 2.08 -6.82 -2.59
CA GLU A 37 2.14 -6.87 -4.05
C GLU A 37 1.38 -8.07 -4.65
N ASP A 38 0.34 -8.56 -3.96
CA ASP A 38 -0.42 -9.77 -4.30
C ASP A 38 -1.94 -9.54 -4.29
N SER A 39 -2.70 -10.53 -4.78
CA SER A 39 -4.15 -10.50 -4.82
C SER A 39 -4.82 -11.74 -4.24
N VAL A 40 -6.03 -11.56 -3.72
CA VAL A 40 -6.95 -12.64 -3.37
C VAL A 40 -8.30 -12.41 -4.04
N THR A 41 -8.94 -13.49 -4.49
CA THR A 41 -10.31 -13.44 -4.99
C THR A 41 -11.24 -14.07 -3.97
N LEU A 42 -12.17 -13.27 -3.44
CA LEU A 42 -13.17 -13.72 -2.46
C LEU A 42 -14.56 -13.41 -3.01
N TYR A 43 -15.42 -14.42 -3.10
CA TYR A 43 -16.79 -14.26 -3.62
C TYR A 43 -16.86 -13.61 -5.01
N GLY A 44 -15.85 -13.88 -5.86
CA GLY A 44 -15.75 -13.30 -7.21
C GLY A 44 -15.19 -11.88 -7.27
N ILE A 45 -14.82 -11.28 -6.12
CA ILE A 45 -14.23 -9.93 -6.04
C ILE A 45 -12.71 -10.06 -5.92
N LYS A 46 -11.96 -9.47 -6.85
CA LYS A 46 -10.49 -9.45 -6.83
C LYS A 46 -9.97 -8.26 -6.04
N ILE A 47 -9.26 -8.55 -4.96
CA ILE A 47 -8.65 -7.56 -4.08
C ILE A 47 -7.14 -7.61 -4.29
N TYR A 48 -6.51 -6.49 -4.65
CA TYR A 48 -5.06 -6.36 -4.76
C TYR A 48 -4.53 -5.45 -3.64
N GLY A 49 -3.48 -5.89 -2.95
CA GLY A 49 -2.91 -5.18 -1.80
C GLY A 49 -1.42 -4.88 -1.96
N ALA A 50 -1.02 -3.64 -1.69
CA ALA A 50 0.39 -3.25 -1.68
C ALA A 50 0.70 -2.21 -0.58
N PRO A 51 1.78 -2.38 0.20
CA PRO A 51 2.05 -1.57 1.40
C PRO A 51 2.78 -0.24 1.12
N TRP A 52 3.23 -0.01 -0.11
CA TRP A 52 4.18 1.06 -0.41
C TRP A 52 3.63 2.46 -0.14
N THR A 53 4.48 3.33 0.39
CA THR A 53 4.22 4.76 0.59
C THR A 53 5.38 5.61 0.08
N PRO A 54 5.14 6.86 -0.33
CA PRO A 54 6.21 7.81 -0.57
C PRO A 54 7.11 7.98 0.66
N GLU A 55 8.42 8.02 0.44
CA GLU A 55 9.41 8.11 1.52
C GLU A 55 9.15 9.27 2.49
N TYR A 56 9.15 8.92 3.79
CA TYR A 56 9.05 9.81 4.93
C TYR A 56 9.83 9.22 6.12
N HIS A 57 10.99 9.79 6.44
CA HIS A 57 11.89 9.32 7.52
C HIS A 57 12.38 7.86 7.40
N LYS A 58 12.45 7.28 6.19
CA LYS A 58 13.00 5.94 5.93
C LYS A 58 12.35 4.83 6.76
N MET A 59 11.02 4.89 6.89
CA MET A 59 10.25 3.84 7.57
C MET A 59 10.05 2.60 6.68
N ALA A 60 9.41 1.56 7.20
CA ALA A 60 9.11 0.38 6.39
C ALA A 60 8.25 0.74 5.17
N PHE A 61 8.45 0.03 4.06
CA PHE A 61 7.73 0.19 2.80
C PHE A 61 7.72 1.62 2.25
N ASN A 62 8.71 2.43 2.61
CA ASN A 62 8.95 3.74 2.03
C ASN A 62 9.79 3.63 0.76
N ILE A 63 9.30 4.23 -0.32
CA ILE A 63 10.02 4.26 -1.59
C ILE A 63 10.05 5.70 -2.11
N GLN A 64 11.17 6.07 -2.74
CA GLN A 64 11.31 7.36 -3.40
C GLN A 64 10.20 7.62 -4.42
N ARG A 65 9.67 8.84 -4.39
CA ARG A 65 8.69 9.32 -5.38
C ARG A 65 9.26 9.24 -6.80
N GLY A 66 8.37 9.13 -7.77
CA GLY A 66 8.76 9.08 -9.18
C GLY A 66 8.99 7.65 -9.66
N LYS A 67 10.17 7.38 -10.23
CA LYS A 67 10.42 6.16 -11.02
C LYS A 67 10.20 4.87 -10.21
N GLU A 68 10.66 4.82 -8.97
CA GLU A 68 10.60 3.61 -8.15
C GLU A 68 9.17 3.30 -7.71
N LEU A 69 8.43 4.29 -7.20
CA LEU A 69 7.01 4.13 -6.92
C LEU A 69 6.18 3.80 -8.18
N ARG A 70 6.43 4.45 -9.32
CA ARG A 70 5.79 4.10 -10.59
C ARG A 70 5.97 2.63 -10.95
N LYS A 71 7.17 2.09 -10.74
CA LYS A 71 7.46 0.68 -11.02
C LYS A 71 6.66 -0.27 -10.12
N LYS A 72 6.37 0.11 -8.88
CA LYS A 72 5.46 -0.66 -8.01
C LYS A 72 4.02 -0.57 -8.51
N TRP A 73 3.53 0.63 -8.78
CA TRP A 73 2.15 0.83 -9.24
C TRP A 73 1.87 0.29 -10.65
N SER A 74 2.90 0.12 -11.48
CA SER A 74 2.76 -0.52 -12.79
C SER A 74 2.48 -2.01 -12.72
N LYS A 75 2.68 -2.67 -11.57
CA LYS A 75 2.40 -4.10 -11.38
C LYS A 75 0.95 -4.41 -11.02
N ILE A 76 0.17 -3.41 -10.59
CA ILE A 76 -1.23 -3.62 -10.19
C ILE A 76 -2.01 -4.22 -11.38
N PRO A 77 -2.68 -5.38 -11.21
CA PRO A 77 -3.48 -6.00 -12.26
C PRO A 77 -4.64 -5.11 -12.72
N LYS A 78 -4.95 -5.11 -14.02
CA LYS A 78 -6.02 -4.27 -14.59
C LYS A 78 -7.43 -4.73 -14.19
N ASP A 79 -7.59 -5.99 -13.80
CA ASP A 79 -8.83 -6.63 -13.37
C ASP A 79 -9.04 -6.53 -11.85
N THR A 80 -8.40 -5.56 -11.19
CA THR A 80 -8.55 -5.34 -9.74
C THR A 80 -9.87 -4.62 -9.45
N ASP A 81 -10.77 -5.25 -8.70
CA ASP A 81 -12.04 -4.63 -8.29
C ASP A 81 -11.84 -3.70 -7.09
N ILE A 82 -11.03 -4.13 -6.11
CA ILE A 82 -10.70 -3.37 -4.91
C ILE A 82 -9.18 -3.25 -4.79
N LEU A 83 -8.68 -2.01 -4.76
CA LEU A 83 -7.29 -1.71 -4.51
C LEU A 83 -7.09 -1.31 -3.05
N MET A 84 -6.19 -1.99 -2.35
CA MET A 84 -5.76 -1.64 -1.00
C MET A 84 -4.32 -1.11 -1.02
N THR A 85 -4.11 0.11 -0.55
CA THR A 85 -2.78 0.68 -0.34
C THR A 85 -2.65 1.29 1.05
N HIS A 86 -1.45 1.31 1.62
CA HIS A 86 -1.28 1.93 2.94
C HIS A 86 -1.52 3.44 2.88
N GLY A 87 -0.84 4.12 1.95
CA GLY A 87 -0.98 5.56 1.75
C GLY A 87 -1.98 5.97 0.67
N PRO A 88 -2.43 7.24 0.69
CA PRO A 88 -3.44 7.74 -0.23
C PRO A 88 -2.89 8.12 -1.62
N PRO A 89 -3.72 8.08 -2.67
CA PRO A 89 -3.43 8.77 -3.92
C PRO A 89 -3.52 10.29 -3.73
N LEU A 90 -2.76 11.05 -4.53
CA LEU A 90 -2.76 12.52 -4.45
C LEU A 90 -4.19 13.10 -4.55
N GLY A 91 -4.52 14.03 -3.67
CA GLY A 91 -5.78 14.78 -3.66
C GLY A 91 -6.97 14.06 -3.01
N HIS A 92 -6.81 12.85 -2.47
CA HIS A 92 -7.89 12.09 -1.83
C HIS A 92 -7.41 11.58 -0.46
N GLY A 93 -7.99 12.06 0.64
CA GLY A 93 -7.60 11.68 2.00
C GLY A 93 -6.12 11.88 2.32
N ASP A 94 -5.49 12.89 1.72
CA ASP A 94 -4.05 13.12 1.76
C ASP A 94 -3.65 14.52 2.25
N LEU A 95 -4.61 15.27 2.79
CA LEU A 95 -4.36 16.61 3.32
C LEU A 95 -3.95 16.50 4.79
N THR A 96 -2.74 16.95 5.12
CA THR A 96 -2.26 16.94 6.49
C THR A 96 -2.73 18.18 7.26
N TRP A 97 -2.58 18.17 8.58
CA TRP A 97 -2.82 19.36 9.42
C TRP A 97 -1.95 20.58 9.04
N ARG A 98 -0.81 20.35 8.37
CA ARG A 98 0.07 21.40 7.82
C ARG A 98 -0.45 22.00 6.51
N LYS A 99 -1.62 21.59 6.05
CA LYS A 99 -2.23 21.96 4.75
C LYS A 99 -1.39 21.50 3.56
N GLU A 100 -0.64 20.42 3.72
CA GLU A 100 0.19 19.82 2.68
C GLU A 100 -0.52 18.59 2.10
N ARG A 101 -0.43 18.41 0.78
CA ARG A 101 -0.91 17.22 0.08
C ARG A 101 0.24 16.22 -0.01
N VAL A 102 0.13 15.10 0.71
CA VAL A 102 1.21 14.11 0.79
C VAL A 102 0.92 12.83 -0.01
N GLY A 103 -0.22 12.76 -0.69
CA GLY A 103 -0.59 11.60 -1.48
C GLY A 103 0.35 11.35 -2.66
N CYS A 104 0.30 10.15 -3.22
CA CYS A 104 1.16 9.76 -4.33
C CYS A 104 0.50 10.10 -5.68
N VAL A 105 1.16 10.93 -6.49
CA VAL A 105 0.69 11.29 -7.85
C VAL A 105 0.74 10.09 -8.81
N ASP A 106 1.75 9.25 -8.67
CA ASP A 106 1.91 8.05 -9.52
C ASP A 106 0.83 7.00 -9.19
N LEU A 107 0.45 6.87 -7.91
CA LEU A 107 -0.67 6.03 -7.49
C LEU A 107 -2.01 6.58 -8.03
N LEU A 108 -2.23 7.90 -7.92
CA LEU A 108 -3.42 8.54 -8.50
C LEU A 108 -3.53 8.22 -10.01
N SER A 109 -2.43 8.33 -10.75
CA SER A 109 -2.39 8.02 -12.18
C SER A 109 -2.70 6.54 -12.44
N ALA A 110 -2.11 5.62 -11.67
CA ALA A 110 -2.39 4.19 -11.81
C ALA A 110 -3.86 3.86 -11.52
N THR A 111 -4.42 4.41 -10.43
CA THR A 111 -5.83 4.23 -10.06
C THR A 111 -6.77 4.78 -11.13
N LYS A 112 -6.57 6.03 -11.60
CA LYS A 112 -7.51 6.67 -12.54
C LYS A 112 -7.37 6.22 -13.99
N ASN A 113 -6.15 5.96 -14.45
CA ASN A 113 -5.88 5.79 -15.88
C ASN A 113 -5.69 4.33 -16.28
N LYS A 114 -5.25 3.47 -15.35
CA LYS A 114 -4.89 2.08 -15.65
C LYS A 114 -5.84 1.06 -15.02
N VAL A 115 -5.99 1.12 -13.70
CA VAL A 115 -6.66 0.06 -12.92
C VAL A 115 -8.15 0.31 -12.84
N LYS A 116 -8.56 1.55 -12.52
CA LYS A 116 -9.96 1.97 -12.36
C LYS A 116 -10.77 1.02 -11.45
N PRO A 117 -10.28 0.74 -10.23
CA PRO A 117 -11.00 -0.16 -9.32
C PRO A 117 -12.32 0.49 -8.90
N ALA A 118 -13.32 -0.33 -8.55
CA ALA A 118 -14.57 0.17 -7.99
C ALA A 118 -14.34 0.88 -6.64
N TYR A 119 -13.38 0.38 -5.86
CA TYR A 119 -12.96 0.98 -4.60
C TYR A 119 -11.44 1.03 -4.48
N HIS A 120 -10.93 2.15 -3.97
CA HIS A 120 -9.55 2.29 -3.53
C HIS A 120 -9.57 2.62 -2.04
N VAL A 121 -9.15 1.66 -1.21
CA VAL A 121 -9.10 1.76 0.25
C VAL A 121 -7.68 2.06 0.68
N PHE A 122 -7.53 3.09 1.52
CA PHE A 122 -6.24 3.55 2.03
C PHE A 122 -6.36 4.23 3.40
N GLY A 123 -5.22 4.44 4.05
CA GLY A 123 -5.11 5.10 5.35
C GLY A 123 -3.86 5.98 5.42
N HIS A 124 -3.02 5.76 6.43
CA HIS A 124 -1.76 6.47 6.72
C HIS A 124 -1.89 7.94 7.13
N ILE A 125 -2.76 8.71 6.48
CA ILE A 125 -3.07 10.09 6.85
C ILE A 125 -4.35 10.07 7.69
N HIS A 126 -4.26 10.55 8.93
CA HIS A 126 -5.30 10.37 9.94
C HIS A 126 -6.25 11.57 10.02
N GLU A 127 -5.95 12.63 9.27
CA GLU A 127 -6.65 13.90 9.30
C GLU A 127 -7.95 13.95 8.47
N GLY A 128 -8.23 12.92 7.66
CA GLY A 128 -9.41 12.84 6.79
C GLY A 128 -9.21 13.47 5.42
#